data_AF-A0A8T5KB17-F1
#
_entry.id   AF-A0A8T5KB17-F1
#
_cell.length_a   1.000
_cell.length_b   1.000
_cell.length_c   1.000
_cell.angle_alpha   90.00
_cell.angle_beta   90.00
_cell.angle_gamma   90.00
#
_symmetry.space_group_name_H-M   'P 1'
#
loop_
_entity.id
_entity.type
_entity.pdbx_description
1 polymer ?
#
loop_
_entity_poly.entity_id
_entity_poly.type
_entity_poly.pdbx_seq_one_letter_code
_entity_poly.pdbx_strand_id
1 'polypeptide(L)'
;MKIKSKTAVGKRRVYDLTVDEHHNFVAEGVVVHNSGARQFCNAAKPYDIPELGAITAIYRPGPLKADVHKKYVATKKKVLDGEKIRYPHPIVEEVLGKTLGFQVFQEHWMTLAQRLAGFSPGEADKLRKTLVKKSLDTLDKKAGEREVAKKKFIDGGVDLHGIARSDMEELWEQMRFFSLYGFNASHAIAYAIDSYYSGWLYTYYPHEWLSTVLQSKTADADKLTKAISEIKMLGYSFIQPDVNFAGLEWVFSEEANGFVPPLAAIKGVGKTAAKEIIAHRPYQALDDLFFNDDGEWYHSKMNKTCFANLCKIEAFNSIKEVADGTIDHHRQLHEIIVGGYDRLRKGRKGLSRTQVKRREKKGELVPDVLETLIEENRYSEDWTRIEKIQMSYDLTKTARLDLIFPEGILEKLERKGIPPVTEIGGKKKAICWFFIVDCQVKKTKTGKPFTRLKVSDHNNESCWLRIWGLGKPLELYTLWMCQAKGDLDWGPSSSVRDIRPIEI
;
A
#
# COMPACT_ATOMS: atom_id res chain seq x y z
N MET A 1 -28.84 -15.33 25.55
CA MET A 1 -29.76 -14.17 25.68
C MET A 1 -30.69 -14.14 24.47
N LYS A 2 -32.02 -14.31 24.63
CA LYS A 2 -32.99 -14.21 23.52
C LYS A 2 -33.69 -12.85 23.58
N ILE A 3 -33.61 -12.08 22.49
CA ILE A 3 -34.25 -10.77 22.38
C ILE A 3 -35.76 -10.96 22.27
N LYS A 4 -36.53 -10.33 23.19
CA LYS A 4 -37.99 -10.51 23.30
C LYS A 4 -38.81 -9.61 22.36
N SER A 5 -38.30 -8.45 21.94
CA SER A 5 -38.94 -7.59 20.93
C SER A 5 -37.95 -6.56 20.35
N LYS A 6 -38.29 -5.96 19.21
CA LYS A 6 -37.61 -4.81 18.62
C LYS A 6 -38.63 -3.71 18.33
N THR A 7 -38.32 -2.48 18.71
CA THR A 7 -39.16 -1.30 18.42
C THR A 7 -38.28 -0.22 17.80
N ALA A 8 -38.76 0.42 16.73
CA ALA A 8 -38.03 1.49 16.04
C ALA A 8 -38.03 2.77 16.89
N VAL A 9 -36.86 3.36 17.12
CA VAL A 9 -36.67 4.56 17.97
C VAL A 9 -36.20 5.80 17.19
N GLY A 10 -36.28 5.77 15.85
CA GLY A 10 -35.93 6.89 14.97
C GLY A 10 -34.73 6.62 14.04
N LYS A 11 -34.31 7.63 13.27
CA LYS A 11 -33.12 7.62 12.41
C LYS A 11 -32.03 8.48 13.03
N ARG A 12 -30.81 7.96 13.13
CA ARG A 12 -29.60 8.71 13.55
C ARG A 12 -28.55 8.60 12.43
N ARG A 13 -27.76 9.65 12.22
CA ARG A 13 -26.54 9.57 11.39
C ARG A 13 -25.54 8.66 12.12
N VAL A 14 -25.11 7.59 11.47
CA VAL A 14 -24.08 6.69 12.00
C VAL A 14 -22.80 6.93 11.20
N TYR A 15 -21.78 7.43 11.89
CA TYR A 15 -20.39 7.25 11.50
C TYR A 15 -19.68 6.63 12.69
N ASP A 16 -19.43 5.33 12.59
CA ASP A 16 -18.19 4.69 13.05
C ASP A 16 -18.23 3.24 12.55
N LEU A 17 -17.46 2.96 11.50
CA LEU A 17 -17.20 1.61 11.01
C LEU A 17 -15.75 1.29 11.36
N THR A 18 -15.55 0.72 12.54
CA THR A 18 -14.35 -0.10 12.79
C THR A 18 -14.70 -1.56 12.50
N VAL A 19 -13.95 -2.14 11.56
CA VAL A 19 -13.98 -3.58 11.28
C VAL A 19 -12.59 -4.11 11.60
N ASP A 20 -12.48 -4.86 12.69
CA ASP A 20 -11.28 -5.62 13.02
C ASP A 20 -11.18 -6.85 12.11
N GLU A 21 -10.01 -6.98 11.49
CA GLU A 21 -9.47 -8.13 10.74
C GLU A 21 -10.03 -8.44 9.33
N HIS A 22 -9.14 -8.10 8.37
CA HIS A 22 -9.01 -8.60 7.01
C HIS A 22 -10.19 -8.32 6.07
N HIS A 23 -9.93 -8.19 4.77
CA HIS A 23 -10.76 -8.44 3.58
C HIS A 23 -10.27 -7.53 2.43
N ASN A 24 -10.24 -8.10 1.22
CA ASN A 24 -9.58 -7.60 0.00
C ASN A 24 -10.61 -6.97 -0.95
N PHE A 25 -10.36 -5.78 -1.54
CA PHE A 25 -11.30 -5.13 -2.48
C PHE A 25 -10.68 -4.13 -3.47
N VAL A 26 -10.69 -4.43 -4.77
CA VAL A 26 -9.96 -3.71 -5.83
C VAL A 26 -10.60 -2.36 -6.23
N ALA A 27 -9.78 -1.30 -6.17
CA ALA A 27 -9.95 0.01 -6.80
C ALA A 27 -8.70 0.28 -7.66
N GLU A 28 -8.80 0.19 -9.00
CA GLU A 28 -7.75 0.56 -9.98
C GLU A 28 -6.28 0.26 -9.61
N GLY A 29 -6.01 -0.86 -8.95
CA GLY A 29 -4.65 -1.29 -8.56
C GLY A 29 -4.23 -0.98 -7.13
N VAL A 30 -5.05 -0.32 -6.32
CA VAL A 30 -4.68 0.18 -4.96
C VAL A 30 -5.13 -0.74 -3.81
N VAL A 31 -5.73 -1.91 -4.05
CA VAL A 31 -6.06 -2.83 -2.92
C VAL A 31 -5.80 -4.32 -3.22
N VAL A 32 -4.74 -4.80 -2.57
CA VAL A 32 -4.47 -6.10 -1.91
C VAL A 32 -5.17 -7.38 -2.44
N HIS A 33 -4.39 -8.14 -3.20
CA HIS A 33 -4.26 -9.62 -3.35
C HIS A 33 -5.46 -10.55 -3.64
N ASN A 34 -5.67 -10.79 -4.94
CA ASN A 34 -5.26 -12.01 -5.66
C ASN A 34 -5.16 -11.57 -7.13
N SER A 35 -4.04 -11.83 -7.82
CA SER A 35 -3.86 -11.43 -9.23
C SER A 35 -5.04 -11.89 -10.10
N GLY A 36 -5.63 -13.05 -9.79
CA GLY A 36 -6.79 -13.55 -10.51
C GLY A 36 -8.10 -12.82 -10.21
N ALA A 37 -8.31 -12.24 -9.01
CA ALA A 37 -9.53 -11.47 -8.71
C ALA A 37 -9.55 -10.18 -9.52
N ARG A 38 -8.39 -9.52 -9.60
CA ARG A 38 -8.17 -8.32 -10.43
C ARG A 38 -8.39 -8.63 -11.92
N GLN A 39 -7.82 -9.73 -12.42
CA GLN A 39 -8.01 -10.17 -13.80
C GLN A 39 -9.49 -10.45 -14.11
N PHE A 40 -10.19 -11.13 -13.20
CA PHE A 40 -11.63 -11.38 -13.36
C PHE A 40 -12.43 -10.08 -13.40
N CYS A 41 -12.19 -9.14 -12.48
CA CYS A 41 -12.86 -7.85 -12.46
C CYS A 41 -12.63 -7.06 -13.76
N ASN A 42 -11.37 -6.97 -14.22
CA ASN A 42 -11.01 -6.31 -15.48
C ASN A 42 -11.70 -6.93 -16.70
N ALA A 43 -11.79 -8.26 -16.74
CA ALA A 43 -12.47 -8.97 -17.82
C ALA A 43 -14.00 -8.81 -17.76
N ALA A 44 -14.57 -8.73 -16.55
CA ALA A 44 -16.00 -8.61 -16.31
C ALA A 44 -16.54 -7.18 -16.49
N LYS A 45 -15.68 -6.15 -16.48
CA LYS A 45 -16.05 -4.73 -16.70
C LYS A 45 -17.38 -4.34 -16.00
N PRO A 46 -17.44 -4.44 -14.66
CA PRO A 46 -18.66 -4.11 -13.93
C PRO A 46 -19.07 -2.64 -14.17
N TYR A 47 -20.37 -2.38 -14.33
CA TYR A 47 -20.87 -1.00 -14.53
C TYR A 47 -21.73 -0.47 -13.37
N ASP A 48 -22.19 -1.34 -12.47
CA ASP A 48 -22.98 -0.94 -11.29
C ASP A 48 -22.57 -1.72 -10.03
N ILE A 49 -23.09 -1.26 -8.88
CA ILE A 49 -22.77 -1.84 -7.56
C ILE A 49 -23.21 -3.31 -7.46
N PRO A 50 -24.42 -3.71 -7.92
CA PRO A 50 -24.80 -5.13 -7.96
C PRO A 50 -23.81 -6.03 -8.71
N GLU A 51 -23.33 -5.61 -9.88
CA GLU A 51 -22.32 -6.38 -10.62
C GLU A 51 -21.00 -6.48 -9.86
N LEU A 52 -20.58 -5.40 -9.18
CA LEU A 52 -19.38 -5.43 -8.33
C LEU A 52 -19.54 -6.41 -7.15
N GLY A 53 -20.70 -6.42 -6.50
CA GLY A 53 -21.03 -7.40 -5.48
C GLY A 53 -21.10 -8.83 -6.01
N ALA A 54 -21.53 -9.02 -7.26
CA ALA A 54 -21.57 -10.33 -7.90
C ALA A 54 -20.17 -10.87 -8.17
N ILE A 55 -19.24 -10.02 -8.63
CA ILE A 55 -17.83 -10.39 -8.87
C ILE A 55 -17.18 -10.90 -7.59
N THR A 56 -17.36 -10.20 -6.47
CA THR A 56 -16.77 -10.59 -5.17
C THR A 56 -17.38 -11.89 -4.65
N ALA A 57 -18.68 -12.09 -4.86
CA ALA A 57 -19.36 -13.33 -4.55
C ALA A 57 -18.95 -14.50 -5.46
N ILE A 58 -18.64 -14.27 -6.74
CA ILE A 58 -18.22 -15.32 -7.67
C ILE A 58 -16.76 -15.72 -7.43
N TYR A 59 -15.88 -14.79 -7.04
CA TYR A 59 -14.45 -15.06 -6.90
C TYR A 59 -14.11 -15.79 -5.58
N ARG A 60 -14.67 -16.98 -5.39
CA ARG A 60 -14.46 -17.87 -4.23
C ARG A 60 -14.19 -19.31 -4.68
N PRO A 61 -13.49 -20.14 -3.88
CA PRO A 61 -13.05 -21.47 -4.31
C PRO A 61 -14.15 -22.37 -4.89
N GLY A 62 -15.38 -22.27 -4.39
CA GLY A 62 -16.53 -23.05 -4.88
C GLY A 62 -16.94 -22.69 -6.31
N PRO A 63 -17.44 -21.46 -6.58
CA PRO A 63 -17.80 -21.04 -7.93
C PRO A 63 -16.61 -21.05 -8.90
N LEU A 64 -15.38 -20.81 -8.43
CA LEU A 64 -14.17 -20.92 -9.26
C LEU A 64 -13.95 -22.35 -9.79
N LYS A 65 -14.14 -23.38 -8.96
CA LYS A 65 -14.06 -24.80 -9.39
C LYS A 65 -15.06 -25.16 -10.48
N ALA A 66 -16.17 -24.42 -10.59
CA ALA A 66 -17.21 -24.64 -11.59
C ALA A 66 -17.16 -23.63 -12.74
N ASP A 67 -16.03 -22.93 -12.89
CA ASP A 67 -15.77 -21.97 -13.97
C ASP A 67 -16.81 -20.86 -14.08
N VAL A 68 -17.50 -20.51 -12.98
CA VAL A 68 -18.56 -19.49 -12.98
C VAL A 68 -18.01 -18.13 -13.41
N HIS A 69 -16.81 -17.77 -12.95
CA HIS A 69 -16.08 -16.58 -13.39
C HIS A 69 -15.89 -16.51 -14.91
N LYS A 70 -15.51 -17.62 -15.57
CA LYS A 70 -15.34 -17.68 -17.04
C LYS A 70 -16.67 -17.54 -17.76
N LYS A 71 -17.71 -18.24 -17.29
CA LYS A 71 -19.06 -18.17 -17.85
C LYS A 71 -19.64 -16.75 -17.72
N TYR A 72 -19.41 -16.10 -16.57
CA TYR A 72 -19.83 -14.72 -16.32
C TYR A 72 -19.16 -13.76 -17.30
N VAL A 73 -17.83 -13.83 -17.46
CA VAL A 73 -17.10 -13.01 -18.43
C VAL A 73 -17.58 -13.27 -19.87
N ALA A 74 -17.77 -14.53 -20.26
CA ALA A 74 -18.25 -14.86 -21.60
C ALA A 74 -19.66 -14.29 -21.86
N THR A 75 -20.55 -14.37 -20.88
CA THR A 75 -21.90 -13.80 -20.95
C THR A 75 -21.86 -12.28 -21.01
N LYS A 76 -21.04 -11.65 -20.17
CA LYS A 76 -20.84 -10.20 -20.17
C LYS A 76 -20.36 -9.72 -21.54
N LYS A 77 -19.39 -10.41 -22.14
CA LYS A 77 -18.86 -10.05 -23.46
C LYS A 77 -19.97 -10.05 -24.52
N LYS A 78 -20.79 -11.11 -24.56
CA LYS A 78 -21.95 -11.18 -25.47
C LYS A 78 -22.92 -10.01 -25.29
N VAL A 79 -23.22 -9.66 -24.04
CA VAL A 79 -24.10 -8.51 -23.73
C VAL A 79 -23.49 -7.19 -24.21
N LEU A 80 -22.18 -7.00 -24.03
CA LEU A 80 -21.46 -5.82 -24.53
C LEU A 80 -21.42 -5.77 -26.06
N ASP A 81 -21.42 -6.94 -26.73
CA ASP A 81 -21.50 -7.07 -28.19
C ASP A 81 -22.95 -6.91 -28.72
N GLY A 82 -23.92 -6.61 -27.84
CA GLY A 82 -25.32 -6.32 -28.19
C GLY A 82 -26.26 -7.52 -28.15
N GLU A 83 -25.80 -8.71 -27.75
CA GLU A 83 -26.66 -9.88 -27.57
C GLU A 83 -27.57 -9.71 -26.33
N LYS A 84 -28.85 -10.06 -26.48
CA LYS A 84 -29.79 -10.09 -25.35
C LYS A 84 -29.72 -11.44 -24.64
N ILE A 85 -29.68 -11.40 -23.31
CA ILE A 85 -29.83 -12.62 -22.52
C ILE A 85 -31.30 -13.06 -22.62
N ARG A 86 -31.51 -14.33 -22.98
CA ARG A 86 -32.84 -14.95 -22.94
C ARG A 86 -33.18 -15.30 -21.49
N TYR A 87 -34.25 -14.72 -20.98
CA TYR A 87 -34.84 -15.10 -19.70
C TYR A 87 -36.13 -15.90 -19.95
N PRO A 88 -36.42 -16.95 -19.16
CA PRO A 88 -37.62 -17.76 -19.33
C PRO A 88 -38.90 -17.03 -18.91
N HIS A 89 -38.78 -15.95 -18.13
CA HIS A 89 -39.90 -15.13 -17.68
C HIS A 89 -39.43 -13.73 -17.24
N PRO A 90 -40.25 -12.67 -17.36
CA PRO A 90 -39.89 -11.32 -16.90
C PRO A 90 -39.51 -11.23 -15.41
N ILE A 91 -40.12 -12.04 -14.54
CA ILE A 91 -39.74 -12.11 -13.11
C ILE A 91 -38.30 -12.60 -12.95
N VAL A 92 -37.86 -13.53 -13.81
CA VAL A 92 -36.49 -14.06 -13.76
C VAL A 92 -35.50 -13.01 -14.22
N GLU A 93 -35.85 -12.24 -15.26
CA GLU A 93 -35.08 -11.07 -15.69
C GLU A 93 -34.99 -10.00 -14.58
N GLU A 94 -36.09 -9.69 -13.91
CA GLU A 94 -36.09 -8.70 -12.82
C GLU A 94 -35.18 -9.12 -11.66
N VAL A 95 -35.17 -10.40 -11.31
CA VAL A 95 -34.38 -10.91 -10.18
C VAL A 95 -32.91 -11.16 -10.54
N LEU A 96 -32.63 -11.68 -11.74
CA LEU A 96 -31.28 -12.12 -12.14
C LEU A 96 -30.61 -11.22 -13.18
N GLY A 97 -31.31 -10.19 -13.70
CA GLY A 97 -30.81 -9.33 -14.76
C GLY A 97 -29.51 -8.62 -14.37
N LYS A 98 -29.46 -8.12 -13.13
CA LYS A 98 -28.27 -7.48 -12.55
C LYS A 98 -27.07 -8.40 -12.33
N THR A 99 -27.27 -9.70 -12.46
CA THR A 99 -26.20 -10.70 -12.41
C THR A 99 -26.14 -11.53 -13.69
N LEU A 100 -26.65 -11.00 -14.81
CA LEU A 100 -26.58 -11.62 -16.13
C LEU A 100 -27.20 -13.04 -16.18
N GLY A 101 -28.25 -13.28 -15.38
CA GLY A 101 -28.90 -14.60 -15.28
C GLY A 101 -28.24 -15.56 -14.30
N PHE A 102 -27.14 -15.18 -13.63
CA PHE A 102 -26.45 -16.04 -12.67
C PHE A 102 -27.08 -15.94 -11.28
N GLN A 103 -27.42 -17.10 -10.68
CA GLN A 103 -27.92 -17.18 -9.31
C GLN A 103 -26.78 -17.08 -8.28
N VAL A 104 -26.25 -15.86 -8.10
CA VAL A 104 -25.08 -15.60 -7.24
C VAL A 104 -25.45 -15.47 -5.75
N PHE A 105 -26.58 -14.83 -5.45
CA PHE A 105 -26.98 -14.50 -4.09
C PHE A 105 -28.08 -15.39 -3.52
N GLN A 106 -28.10 -15.53 -2.20
CA GLN A 106 -29.12 -16.29 -1.48
C GLN A 106 -30.52 -15.72 -1.68
N GLU A 107 -30.59 -14.40 -1.79
CA GLU A 107 -31.81 -13.63 -1.96
C GLU A 107 -32.42 -13.86 -3.35
N HIS A 108 -31.63 -14.23 -4.37
CA HIS A 108 -32.14 -14.51 -5.71
C HIS A 108 -33.12 -15.68 -5.70
N TRP A 109 -32.71 -16.85 -5.21
CA TRP A 109 -33.60 -18.01 -5.20
C TRP A 109 -34.72 -17.87 -4.18
N MET A 110 -34.50 -17.19 -3.05
CA MET A 110 -35.60 -16.89 -2.13
C MET A 110 -36.68 -16.05 -2.81
N THR A 111 -36.27 -15.08 -3.63
CA THR A 111 -37.20 -14.21 -4.37
C THR A 111 -37.87 -14.96 -5.51
N LEU A 112 -37.13 -15.79 -6.26
CA LEU A 112 -37.70 -16.65 -7.30
C LEU A 112 -38.71 -17.66 -6.71
N ALA A 113 -38.38 -18.34 -5.60
CA ALA A 113 -39.31 -19.26 -4.96
C ALA A 113 -40.63 -18.58 -4.57
N GLN A 114 -40.57 -17.35 -4.06
CA GLN A 114 -41.76 -16.59 -3.68
C GLN A 114 -42.55 -16.10 -4.90
N ARG A 115 -41.89 -15.39 -5.81
CA ARG A 115 -42.54 -14.68 -6.91
C ARG A 115 -42.88 -15.57 -8.09
N LEU A 116 -42.05 -16.59 -8.36
CA LEU A 116 -42.21 -17.51 -9.48
C LEU A 116 -43.00 -18.76 -9.09
N ALA A 117 -42.83 -19.27 -7.86
CA ALA A 117 -43.40 -20.56 -7.47
C ALA A 117 -44.38 -20.52 -6.28
N GLY A 118 -44.77 -19.32 -5.82
CA GLY A 118 -45.81 -19.16 -4.80
C GLY A 118 -45.41 -19.63 -3.40
N PHE A 119 -44.12 -19.65 -3.07
CA PHE A 119 -43.67 -19.92 -1.70
C PHE A 119 -43.99 -18.72 -0.80
N SER A 120 -44.43 -18.97 0.43
CA SER A 120 -44.44 -17.92 1.46
C SER A 120 -43.01 -17.54 1.87
N PRO A 121 -42.78 -16.35 2.48
CA PRO A 121 -41.45 -15.96 2.96
C PRO A 121 -40.81 -16.97 3.91
N GLY A 122 -41.62 -17.59 4.79
CA GLY A 122 -41.16 -18.63 5.71
C GLY A 122 -40.77 -19.93 5.00
N GLU A 123 -41.52 -20.33 3.97
CA GLU A 123 -41.19 -21.50 3.15
C GLU A 123 -39.94 -21.27 2.29
N ALA A 124 -39.74 -20.06 1.78
CA ALA A 124 -38.54 -19.71 1.01
C ALA A 124 -37.25 -19.75 1.87
N ASP A 125 -37.30 -19.28 3.12
CA ASP A 125 -36.15 -19.45 4.04
C ASP A 125 -35.97 -20.93 4.45
N LYS A 126 -37.06 -21.69 4.61
CA LYS A 126 -36.98 -23.14 4.83
C LYS A 126 -36.30 -23.83 3.64
N LEU A 127 -36.69 -23.51 2.41
CA LEU A 127 -36.06 -23.99 1.17
C LEU A 127 -34.56 -23.69 1.17
N ARG A 128 -34.16 -22.44 1.46
CA ARG A 128 -32.75 -22.06 1.57
C ARG A 128 -32.00 -22.95 2.57
N LYS A 129 -32.54 -23.16 3.77
CA LYS A 129 -31.94 -24.03 4.80
C LYS A 129 -31.82 -25.48 4.34
N THR A 130 -32.85 -26.00 3.66
CA THR A 130 -32.90 -27.37 3.12
C THR A 130 -31.85 -27.59 2.00
N LEU A 131 -31.60 -26.56 1.19
CA LEU A 131 -30.60 -26.59 0.12
C LEU A 131 -29.15 -26.37 0.59
N VAL A 132 -28.93 -25.62 1.70
CA VAL A 132 -27.58 -25.30 2.22
C VAL A 132 -27.02 -26.37 3.16
N LYS A 133 -27.85 -27.05 3.96
CA LYS A 133 -27.36 -28.10 4.89
C LYS A 133 -26.75 -29.26 4.08
N LYS A 134 -25.45 -29.50 4.28
CA LYS A 134 -24.67 -30.61 3.70
C LYS A 134 -25.48 -31.91 3.71
N SER A 135 -25.49 -32.58 2.56
CA SER A 135 -25.90 -33.98 2.35
C SER A 135 -24.95 -34.98 3.03
N LEU A 136 -24.39 -34.65 4.20
CA LEU A 136 -23.32 -35.42 4.83
C LEU A 136 -23.76 -36.22 6.06
N ASP A 137 -25.06 -36.31 6.40
CA ASP A 137 -25.47 -37.26 7.46
C ASP A 137 -26.97 -37.58 7.60
N THR A 138 -27.82 -37.38 6.59
CA THR A 138 -29.24 -37.83 6.67
C THR A 138 -29.79 -38.11 5.28
N LEU A 139 -29.61 -39.34 4.79
CA LEU A 139 -29.97 -39.73 3.43
C LEU A 139 -31.48 -39.89 3.18
N ASP A 140 -32.33 -40.15 4.19
CA ASP A 140 -33.73 -40.52 3.90
C ASP A 140 -34.78 -39.42 4.12
N LYS A 141 -34.76 -38.69 5.25
CA LYS A 141 -35.84 -37.72 5.55
C LYS A 141 -35.77 -36.42 4.74
N LYS A 142 -34.58 -35.97 4.33
CA LYS A 142 -34.39 -34.66 3.67
C LYS A 142 -34.27 -34.72 2.15
N ALA A 143 -34.00 -35.90 1.59
CA ALA A 143 -34.18 -36.14 0.17
C ALA A 143 -35.66 -35.92 -0.19
N GLY A 144 -36.58 -36.46 0.61
CA GLY A 144 -38.03 -36.21 0.48
C GLY A 144 -38.39 -34.73 0.56
N GLU A 145 -37.85 -33.97 1.52
CA GLU A 145 -38.12 -32.52 1.63
C GLU A 145 -37.61 -31.73 0.42
N ARG A 146 -36.48 -32.13 -0.16
CA ARG A 146 -35.94 -31.50 -1.39
C ARG A 146 -36.80 -31.81 -2.59
N GLU A 147 -37.23 -33.05 -2.77
CA GLU A 147 -38.10 -33.44 -3.88
C GLU A 147 -39.48 -32.78 -3.77
N VAL A 148 -40.05 -32.68 -2.58
CA VAL A 148 -41.29 -31.92 -2.36
C VAL A 148 -41.11 -30.45 -2.72
N ALA A 149 -39.99 -29.85 -2.31
CA ALA A 149 -39.70 -28.46 -2.64
C ALA A 149 -39.40 -28.25 -4.13
N LYS A 150 -38.73 -29.21 -4.78
CA LYS A 150 -38.48 -29.24 -6.24
C LYS A 150 -39.80 -29.26 -6.99
N LYS A 151 -40.68 -30.20 -6.64
CA LYS A 151 -42.00 -30.34 -7.25
C LYS A 151 -42.81 -29.06 -7.07
N LYS A 152 -42.90 -28.52 -5.85
CA LYS A 152 -43.60 -27.25 -5.59
C LYS A 152 -43.01 -26.09 -6.41
N PHE A 153 -41.68 -26.01 -6.53
CA PHE A 153 -41.02 -24.96 -7.29
C PHE A 153 -41.39 -25.05 -8.79
N ILE A 154 -41.25 -26.23 -9.38
CA ILE A 154 -41.51 -26.45 -10.81
C ILE A 154 -43.00 -26.27 -11.12
N ASP A 155 -43.88 -26.98 -10.41
CA ASP A 155 -45.32 -26.93 -10.64
C ASP A 155 -45.85 -25.51 -10.41
N GLY A 156 -45.35 -24.81 -9.38
CA GLY A 156 -45.72 -23.41 -9.12
C GLY A 156 -45.38 -22.46 -10.28
N GLY A 157 -44.20 -22.58 -10.90
CA GLY A 157 -43.86 -21.73 -12.06
C GLY A 157 -44.64 -22.05 -13.32
N VAL A 158 -44.98 -23.32 -13.52
CA VAL A 158 -45.84 -23.77 -14.63
C VAL A 158 -47.27 -23.26 -14.42
N ASP A 159 -47.84 -23.49 -13.24
CA ASP A 159 -49.26 -23.24 -12.95
C ASP A 159 -49.56 -21.74 -12.80
N LEU A 160 -48.66 -20.95 -12.21
CA LEU A 160 -48.88 -19.53 -11.93
C LEU A 160 -48.50 -18.62 -13.11
N HIS A 161 -47.50 -19.00 -13.89
CA HIS A 161 -46.90 -18.11 -14.90
C HIS A 161 -46.76 -18.77 -16.29
N GLY A 162 -47.18 -20.03 -16.47
CA GLY A 162 -47.11 -20.72 -17.76
C GLY A 162 -45.69 -20.98 -18.26
N ILE A 163 -44.69 -20.99 -17.37
CA ILE A 163 -43.28 -21.19 -17.74
C ILE A 163 -43.08 -22.65 -18.15
N ALA A 164 -42.30 -22.90 -19.20
CA ALA A 164 -42.00 -24.26 -19.64
C ALA A 164 -41.37 -25.08 -18.50
N ARG A 165 -41.84 -26.31 -18.30
CA ARG A 165 -41.32 -27.21 -17.25
C ARG A 165 -39.79 -27.38 -17.35
N SER A 166 -39.25 -27.46 -18.57
CA SER A 166 -37.80 -27.54 -18.81
C SER A 166 -37.04 -26.34 -18.26
N ASP A 167 -37.57 -25.13 -18.41
CA ASP A 167 -36.93 -23.90 -17.95
C ASP A 167 -36.98 -23.82 -16.41
N MET A 168 -38.07 -24.27 -15.81
CA MET A 168 -38.21 -24.38 -14.36
C MET A 168 -37.26 -25.43 -13.75
N GLU A 169 -37.07 -26.56 -14.44
CA GLU A 169 -36.11 -27.59 -14.05
C GLU A 169 -34.68 -27.05 -14.13
N GLU A 170 -34.33 -26.30 -15.18
CA GLU A 170 -33.03 -25.66 -15.28
C GLU A 170 -32.79 -24.65 -14.14
N LEU A 171 -33.76 -23.78 -13.86
CA LEU A 171 -33.69 -22.83 -12.74
C LEU A 171 -33.52 -23.54 -11.38
N TRP A 172 -34.20 -24.68 -11.19
CA TRP A 172 -34.05 -25.49 -9.99
C TRP A 172 -32.64 -26.09 -9.87
N GLU A 173 -32.10 -26.67 -10.95
CA GLU A 173 -30.76 -27.25 -10.91
C GLU A 173 -29.67 -26.19 -10.70
N GLN A 174 -29.83 -25.01 -11.31
CA GLN A 174 -28.97 -23.85 -11.02
C GLN A 174 -29.06 -23.45 -9.54
N MET A 175 -30.28 -23.34 -9.00
CA MET A 175 -30.49 -23.02 -7.58
C MET A 175 -29.86 -24.06 -6.66
N ARG A 176 -29.99 -25.36 -6.96
CA ARG A 176 -29.37 -26.46 -6.19
C ARG A 176 -27.86 -26.42 -6.27
N PHE A 177 -27.31 -26.12 -7.44
CA PHE A 177 -25.87 -26.01 -7.63
C PHE A 177 -25.30 -24.83 -6.83
N PHE A 178 -25.94 -23.66 -6.94
CA PHE A 178 -25.48 -22.45 -6.27
C PHE A 178 -25.85 -22.37 -4.80
N SER A 179 -26.81 -23.14 -4.29
CA SER A 179 -27.16 -23.11 -2.86
C SER A 179 -25.98 -23.45 -1.94
N LEU A 180 -25.03 -24.27 -2.42
CA LEU A 180 -23.80 -24.59 -1.71
C LEU A 180 -22.78 -23.44 -1.70
N TYR A 181 -22.95 -22.48 -2.61
CA TYR A 181 -22.03 -21.39 -2.87
C TYR A 181 -22.68 -20.01 -2.76
N GLY A 182 -23.97 -19.92 -2.43
CA GLY A 182 -24.73 -18.69 -2.38
C GLY A 182 -24.16 -17.70 -1.41
N PHE A 183 -23.97 -16.47 -1.86
CA PHE A 183 -23.52 -15.39 -0.99
C PHE A 183 -24.69 -14.54 -0.50
N ASN A 184 -24.55 -13.93 0.66
CA ASN A 184 -25.56 -13.02 1.16
C ASN A 184 -25.44 -11.67 0.41
N ALA A 185 -26.49 -11.27 -0.30
CA ALA A 185 -26.51 -10.05 -1.10
C ALA A 185 -26.27 -8.81 -0.23
N SER A 186 -26.93 -8.71 0.93
CA SER A 186 -26.78 -7.51 1.79
C SER A 186 -25.34 -7.26 2.20
N HIS A 187 -24.60 -8.31 2.55
CA HIS A 187 -23.18 -8.21 2.88
C HIS A 187 -22.35 -7.88 1.63
N ALA A 188 -22.57 -8.58 0.51
CA ALA A 188 -21.84 -8.35 -0.74
C ALA A 188 -21.97 -6.90 -1.23
N ILE A 189 -23.19 -6.37 -1.21
CA ILE A 189 -23.51 -5.03 -1.70
C ILE A 189 -22.95 -3.96 -0.78
N ALA A 190 -23.04 -4.13 0.55
CA ALA A 190 -22.47 -3.17 1.50
C ALA A 190 -20.96 -2.97 1.27
N TYR A 191 -20.20 -4.06 1.14
CA TYR A 191 -18.76 -3.97 0.88
C TYR A 191 -18.43 -3.54 -0.56
N ALA A 192 -19.29 -3.84 -1.53
CA ALA A 192 -19.13 -3.32 -2.89
C ALA A 192 -19.25 -1.78 -2.93
N ILE A 193 -20.06 -1.19 -2.05
CA ILE A 193 -20.14 0.28 -1.90
C ILE A 193 -18.81 0.85 -1.38
N ASP A 194 -18.20 0.23 -0.36
CA ASP A 194 -16.88 0.68 0.14
C ASP A 194 -15.78 0.58 -0.94
N SER A 195 -15.84 -0.48 -1.75
CA SER A 195 -14.97 -0.66 -2.91
C SER A 195 -15.18 0.43 -3.94
N TYR A 196 -16.44 0.78 -4.22
CA TYR A 196 -16.78 1.86 -5.13
C TYR A 196 -16.28 3.21 -4.61
N TYR A 197 -16.42 3.50 -3.32
CA TYR A 197 -15.88 4.73 -2.73
C TYR A 197 -14.36 4.80 -2.83
N SER A 198 -13.67 3.68 -2.60
CA SER A 198 -12.22 3.61 -2.78
C SER A 198 -11.82 3.87 -4.24
N GLY A 199 -12.56 3.30 -5.19
CA GLY A 199 -12.40 3.53 -6.63
C GLY A 199 -12.63 4.99 -6.99
N TRP A 200 -13.75 5.56 -6.53
CA TRP A 200 -14.11 6.95 -6.77
C TRP A 200 -13.06 7.92 -6.20
N LEU A 201 -12.60 7.70 -4.97
CA LEU A 201 -11.56 8.53 -4.35
C LEU A 201 -10.26 8.46 -5.15
N TYR A 202 -9.85 7.28 -5.59
CA TYR A 202 -8.67 7.14 -6.43
C TYR A 202 -8.84 7.82 -7.81
N THR A 203 -10.01 7.72 -8.44
CA THR A 203 -10.28 8.32 -9.75
C THR A 203 -10.29 9.84 -9.71
N TYR A 204 -10.88 10.45 -8.67
CA TYR A 204 -11.09 11.90 -8.61
C TYR A 204 -10.15 12.65 -7.67
N TYR A 205 -9.56 11.97 -6.69
CA TYR A 205 -8.67 12.53 -5.67
C TYR A 205 -7.48 11.57 -5.39
N PRO A 206 -6.70 11.20 -6.43
CA PRO A 206 -5.66 10.20 -6.30
C PRO A 206 -4.59 10.57 -5.28
N HIS A 207 -4.13 11.84 -5.29
CA HIS A 207 -3.08 12.31 -4.40
C HIS A 207 -3.51 12.21 -2.93
N GLU A 208 -4.69 12.71 -2.59
CA GLU A 208 -5.23 12.67 -1.23
C GLU A 208 -5.56 11.24 -0.77
N TRP A 209 -6.12 10.43 -1.66
CA TRP A 209 -6.43 9.04 -1.37
C TRP A 209 -5.17 8.23 -1.08
N LEU A 210 -4.17 8.32 -1.95
CA LEU A 210 -2.91 7.60 -1.79
C LEU A 210 -2.12 8.08 -0.57
N SER A 211 -2.13 9.39 -0.28
CA SER A 211 -1.61 9.93 0.98
C SER A 211 -2.30 9.31 2.20
N THR A 212 -3.63 9.16 2.16
CA THR A 212 -4.40 8.53 3.24
C THR A 212 -4.05 7.04 3.38
N VAL A 213 -3.87 6.33 2.26
CA VAL A 213 -3.42 4.93 2.26
C VAL A 213 -2.06 4.82 2.93
N LEU A 214 -1.08 5.65 2.54
CA LEU A 214 0.25 5.69 3.15
C LEU A 214 0.16 5.96 4.66
N GLN A 215 -0.60 6.99 5.04
CA GLN A 215 -0.80 7.37 6.44
C GLN A 215 -1.39 6.23 7.28
N SER A 216 -2.35 5.47 6.72
CA SER A 216 -2.95 4.31 7.39
C SER A 216 -1.95 3.16 7.66
N LYS A 217 -0.85 3.09 6.91
CA LYS A 217 0.17 2.06 7.04
C LYS A 217 1.40 2.50 7.83
N THR A 218 1.53 3.79 8.16
CA THR A 218 2.70 4.36 8.85
C THR A 218 3.08 3.64 10.15
N ALA A 219 2.11 3.06 10.88
CA ALA A 219 2.37 2.34 12.12
C ALA A 219 3.06 0.97 11.93
N ASP A 220 3.05 0.42 10.71
CA ASP A 220 3.56 -0.91 10.37
C ASP A 220 4.53 -0.80 9.19
N ALA A 221 5.83 -0.92 9.47
CA ALA A 221 6.90 -0.69 8.50
C ALA A 221 6.83 -1.63 7.28
N ASP A 222 6.43 -2.88 7.47
CA ASP A 222 6.30 -3.85 6.39
C ASP A 222 5.12 -3.51 5.48
N LYS A 223 3.99 -3.08 6.07
CA LYS A 223 2.83 -2.63 5.30
C LYS A 223 3.09 -1.31 4.57
N LEU A 224 3.78 -0.37 5.20
CA LEU A 224 4.14 0.91 4.57
C LEU A 224 5.07 0.68 3.38
N THR A 225 6.10 -0.14 3.56
CA THR A 225 7.02 -0.56 2.50
C THR A 225 6.28 -1.09 1.28
N LYS A 226 5.32 -1.98 1.51
CA LYS A 226 4.52 -2.56 0.44
C LYS A 226 3.63 -1.50 -0.24
N ALA A 227 2.98 -0.63 0.52
CA ALA A 227 2.16 0.45 -0.03
C ALA A 227 2.99 1.40 -0.91
N ILE A 228 4.19 1.78 -0.47
CA ILE A 228 5.12 2.60 -1.26
C ILE A 228 5.46 1.91 -2.58
N SER A 229 5.77 0.61 -2.55
CA SER A 229 6.09 -0.16 -3.76
C SER A 229 4.89 -0.22 -4.73
N GLU A 230 3.68 -0.51 -4.23
CA GLU A 230 2.46 -0.54 -5.03
C GLU A 230 2.16 0.84 -5.65
N ILE A 231 2.37 1.94 -4.93
CA ILE A 231 2.15 3.30 -5.43
C ILE A 231 3.20 3.71 -6.48
N LYS A 232 4.45 3.28 -6.32
CA LYS A 232 5.48 3.45 -7.36
C LYS A 232 5.11 2.72 -8.65
N MET A 233 4.55 1.51 -8.55
CA MET A 233 4.06 0.77 -9.72
C MET A 233 2.90 1.47 -10.45
N LEU A 234 2.20 2.40 -9.79
CA LEU A 234 1.17 3.24 -10.41
C LEU A 234 1.77 4.46 -11.12
N GLY A 235 3.09 4.66 -11.06
CA GLY A 235 3.81 5.75 -11.72
C GLY A 235 4.07 6.97 -10.83
N TYR A 236 3.74 6.90 -9.53
CA TYR A 236 3.99 8.01 -8.62
C TYR A 236 5.40 7.97 -8.04
N SER A 237 5.99 9.16 -7.88
CA SER A 237 7.30 9.32 -7.26
C SER A 237 7.19 9.55 -5.75
N PHE A 238 8.30 9.33 -5.04
CA PHE A 238 8.45 9.64 -3.63
C PHE A 238 9.67 10.52 -3.47
N ILE A 239 9.51 11.62 -2.75
CA ILE A 239 10.59 12.56 -2.47
C ILE A 239 11.03 12.44 -1.01
N GLN A 240 12.23 12.94 -0.73
CA GLN A 240 12.71 13.04 0.64
C GLN A 240 11.89 14.06 1.43
N PRO A 241 11.77 13.91 2.76
CA PRO A 241 11.17 14.94 3.57
C PRO A 241 11.93 16.24 3.38
N ASP A 242 11.23 17.31 3.05
CA ASP A 242 11.79 18.66 2.92
C ASP A 242 10.99 19.62 3.81
N VAL A 243 11.67 20.58 4.44
CA VAL A 243 11.04 21.51 5.37
C VAL A 243 10.02 22.43 4.73
N ASN A 244 9.99 22.60 3.41
CA ASN A 244 8.95 23.34 2.71
C ASN A 244 7.77 22.45 2.29
N PHE A 245 8.03 21.19 1.91
CA PHE A 245 7.01 20.32 1.31
C PHE A 245 6.36 19.33 2.28
N ALA A 246 7.06 18.87 3.32
CA ALA A 246 6.61 17.76 4.18
C ALA A 246 5.49 18.17 5.15
N GLY A 247 4.43 17.39 5.27
CA GLY A 247 3.31 17.65 6.17
C GLY A 247 3.46 17.10 7.60
N LEU A 248 2.36 17.16 8.37
CA LEU A 248 2.18 16.35 9.59
C LEU A 248 1.81 14.90 9.29
N GLU A 249 1.24 14.68 8.10
CA GLU A 249 0.88 13.40 7.51
C GLU A 249 1.51 13.33 6.11
N TRP A 250 1.39 12.17 5.44
CA TRP A 250 1.80 12.04 4.05
C TRP A 250 1.04 13.01 3.16
N VAL A 251 1.77 13.69 2.27
CA VAL A 251 1.21 14.65 1.31
C VAL A 251 1.83 14.41 -0.05
N PHE A 252 1.12 14.75 -1.12
CA PHE A 252 1.72 14.87 -2.44
C PHE A 252 2.12 16.33 -2.65
N SER A 253 3.38 16.57 -3.02
CA SER A 253 3.85 17.90 -3.41
C SER A 253 3.76 18.01 -4.93
N GLU A 254 2.94 18.95 -5.42
CA GLU A 254 2.86 19.27 -6.85
C GLU A 254 4.17 19.88 -7.35
N GLU A 255 4.83 20.71 -6.53
CA GLU A 255 6.08 21.39 -6.88
C GLU A 255 7.25 20.41 -7.02
N ALA A 256 7.37 19.47 -6.08
CA ALA A 256 8.40 18.44 -6.12
C ALA A 256 7.95 17.17 -6.89
N ASN A 257 6.71 17.17 -7.40
CA ASN A 257 6.08 16.09 -8.14
C ASN A 257 6.21 14.70 -7.48
N GLY A 258 5.88 14.59 -6.19
CA GLY A 258 6.01 13.34 -5.46
C GLY A 258 5.43 13.31 -4.04
N PHE A 259 5.23 12.10 -3.53
CA PHE A 259 4.78 11.88 -2.15
C PHE A 259 5.89 12.18 -1.15
N VAL A 260 5.57 12.99 -0.14
CA VAL A 260 6.49 13.46 0.89
C VAL A 260 6.13 12.82 2.24
N PRO A 261 7.10 12.19 2.93
CA PRO A 261 6.87 11.66 4.26
C PRO A 261 6.61 12.79 5.26
N PRO A 262 5.80 12.56 6.31
CA PRO A 262 5.59 13.55 7.34
C PRO A 262 6.87 13.83 8.13
N LEU A 263 7.09 15.09 8.52
CA LEU A 263 8.26 15.47 9.33
C LEU A 263 8.33 14.70 10.65
N ALA A 264 7.17 14.39 11.25
CA ALA A 264 7.09 13.65 12.50
C ALA A 264 7.47 12.16 12.37
N ALA A 265 7.64 11.63 11.15
CA ALA A 265 8.20 10.28 10.95
C ALA A 265 9.73 10.24 11.18
N ILE A 266 10.40 11.38 11.16
CA ILE A 266 11.84 11.47 11.39
C ILE A 266 12.09 11.39 12.90
N LYS A 267 12.83 10.37 13.33
CA LYS A 267 13.22 10.21 14.74
C LYS A 267 13.92 11.49 15.22
N GLY A 268 13.43 12.06 16.32
CA GLY A 268 13.96 13.30 16.90
C GLY A 268 13.29 14.58 16.41
N VAL A 269 12.40 14.51 15.41
CA VAL A 269 11.53 15.63 15.01
C VAL A 269 10.14 15.42 15.63
N GLY A 270 9.86 16.15 16.72
CA GLY A 270 8.58 16.05 17.42
C GLY A 270 7.43 16.72 16.65
N LYS A 271 6.18 16.29 16.90
CA LYS A 271 4.99 16.90 16.28
C LYS A 271 4.88 18.41 16.52
N THR A 272 5.33 18.90 17.68
CA THR A 272 5.33 20.33 18.00
C THR A 272 6.35 21.11 17.17
N ALA A 273 7.55 20.55 16.99
CA ALA A 273 8.56 21.13 16.10
C ALA A 273 8.08 21.09 14.64
N ALA A 274 7.49 19.99 14.17
CA ALA A 274 6.91 19.90 12.84
C ALA A 274 5.82 20.96 12.60
N LYS A 275 4.94 21.20 13.58
CA LYS A 275 3.94 22.28 13.52
C LYS A 275 4.57 23.67 13.45
N GLU A 276 5.59 23.94 14.26
CA GLU A 276 6.34 25.21 14.22
C GLU A 276 6.99 25.41 12.85
N ILE A 277 7.63 24.36 12.30
CA ILE A 277 8.21 24.38 10.95
C ILE A 277 7.13 24.73 9.92
N ILE A 278 5.97 24.08 9.95
CA ILE A 278 4.85 24.32 9.01
C ILE A 278 4.29 25.74 9.11
N ALA A 279 4.21 26.29 10.32
CA ALA A 279 3.61 27.60 10.55
C ALA A 279 4.44 28.78 10.00
N HIS A 280 5.75 28.61 9.84
CA HIS A 280 6.67 29.69 9.39
C HIS A 280 7.16 29.50 7.94
N ARG A 281 6.61 28.53 7.20
CA ARG A 281 6.91 28.34 5.77
C ARG A 281 6.29 29.44 4.91
N PRO A 282 6.78 29.64 3.68
CA PRO A 282 7.94 28.98 3.08
C PRO A 282 9.27 29.61 3.53
N TYR A 283 10.31 28.78 3.62
CA TYR A 283 11.69 29.24 3.81
C TYR A 283 12.35 29.37 2.44
N GLN A 284 12.75 30.57 2.04
CA GLN A 284 13.46 30.78 0.78
C GLN A 284 14.97 30.69 1.00
N ALA A 285 15.46 31.26 2.10
CA ALA A 285 16.88 31.30 2.45
C ALA A 285 17.14 30.81 3.88
N LEU A 286 18.41 30.60 4.23
CA LEU A 286 18.80 30.30 5.61
C LEU A 286 18.43 31.41 6.59
N ASP A 287 18.43 32.65 6.12
CA ASP A 287 18.02 33.78 6.94
C ASP A 287 16.56 33.63 7.41
N ASP A 288 15.63 33.31 6.50
CA ASP A 288 14.21 33.02 6.83
C ASP A 288 14.08 31.82 7.77
N LEU A 289 14.96 30.83 7.63
CA LEU A 289 14.97 29.65 8.48
C LEU A 289 15.35 30.00 9.93
N PHE A 290 16.17 31.01 10.20
CA PHE A 290 16.66 31.26 11.56
C PHE A 290 16.13 32.55 12.20
N PHE A 291 15.81 33.57 11.41
CA PHE A 291 15.51 34.90 11.91
C PHE A 291 14.16 35.41 11.43
N ASN A 292 13.52 36.22 12.28
CA ASN A 292 12.38 37.02 11.87
C ASN A 292 12.85 38.34 11.22
N ASP A 293 11.90 39.20 10.84
CA ASP A 293 12.19 40.51 10.24
C ASP A 293 13.08 41.42 11.11
N ASP A 294 13.08 41.23 12.43
CA ASP A 294 13.92 41.96 13.38
C ASP A 294 15.34 41.37 13.53
N GLY A 295 15.64 40.26 12.84
CA GLY A 295 16.91 39.55 12.96
C GLY A 295 17.04 38.72 14.24
N GLU A 296 15.92 38.40 14.90
CA GLU A 296 15.87 37.61 16.13
C GLU A 296 15.50 36.15 15.86
N TRP A 297 16.07 35.24 16.65
CA TRP A 297 15.74 33.81 16.59
C TRP A 297 14.32 33.55 17.08
N TYR A 298 13.47 32.94 16.24
CA TYR A 298 12.05 32.72 16.58
C TYR A 298 11.69 31.27 16.96
N HIS A 299 12.54 30.28 16.67
CA HIS A 299 12.20 28.88 16.96
C HIS A 299 12.17 28.57 18.45
N SER A 300 11.03 28.09 18.93
CA SER A 300 10.82 27.74 20.33
C SER A 300 10.74 26.23 20.56
N LYS A 301 10.44 25.44 19.52
CA LYS A 301 10.23 23.98 19.55
C LYS A 301 11.32 23.23 18.80
N MET A 302 12.01 23.84 17.84
CA MET A 302 13.16 23.23 17.18
C MET A 302 14.41 23.30 18.07
N ASN A 303 14.80 22.14 18.62
CA ASN A 303 16.06 22.01 19.37
C ASN A 303 17.23 21.59 18.46
N LYS A 304 18.46 21.63 18.99
CA LYS A 304 19.68 21.24 18.28
C LYS A 304 19.60 19.83 17.65
N THR A 305 18.97 18.87 18.34
CA THR A 305 18.76 17.50 17.81
C THR A 305 17.80 17.47 16.63
N CYS A 306 16.73 18.28 16.65
CA CYS A 306 15.78 18.41 15.56
C CYS A 306 16.49 18.88 14.29
N PHE A 307 17.24 19.99 14.38
CA PHE A 307 18.05 20.50 13.27
C PHE A 307 19.08 19.47 12.78
N ALA A 308 19.82 18.86 13.70
CA ALA A 308 20.82 17.86 13.34
C ALA A 308 20.22 16.71 12.51
N ASN A 309 19.06 16.21 12.91
CA ASN A 309 18.42 15.10 12.22
C ASN A 309 17.79 15.51 10.87
N LEU A 310 17.28 16.75 10.75
CA LEU A 310 16.83 17.30 9.48
C LEU A 310 18.00 17.46 8.49
N CYS A 311 19.19 17.87 8.94
CA CYS A 311 20.36 17.90 8.06
C CYS A 311 20.76 16.48 7.61
N LYS A 312 20.75 15.51 8.54
CA LYS A 312 21.15 14.12 8.25
C LYS A 312 20.27 13.40 7.23
N ILE A 313 19.01 13.81 7.12
CA ILE A 313 18.08 13.27 6.11
C ILE A 313 17.93 14.18 4.88
N GLU A 314 18.74 15.24 4.80
CA GLU A 314 18.78 16.19 3.69
C GLU A 314 17.46 16.97 3.49
N ALA A 315 16.85 17.42 4.59
CA ALA A 315 15.52 18.04 4.57
C ALA A 315 15.51 19.53 4.20
N PHE A 316 16.63 20.11 3.80
CA PHE A 316 16.77 21.53 3.50
C PHE A 316 17.12 21.77 2.03
N ASN A 317 16.87 20.79 1.14
CA ASN A 317 17.18 20.88 -0.29
C ASN A 317 16.52 22.08 -0.98
N SER A 318 15.31 22.46 -0.55
CA SER A 318 14.58 23.60 -1.14
C SER A 318 15.09 24.98 -0.70
N ILE A 319 16.01 25.06 0.26
CA ILE A 319 16.58 26.34 0.69
C ILE A 319 17.59 26.83 -0.35
N LYS A 320 17.50 28.11 -0.73
CA LYS A 320 18.29 28.72 -1.80
C LYS A 320 19.78 28.40 -1.71
N GLU A 321 20.42 28.61 -0.56
CA GLU A 321 21.86 28.40 -0.41
C GLU A 321 22.27 26.94 -0.60
N VAL A 322 21.36 25.99 -0.34
CA VAL A 322 21.58 24.57 -0.63
C VAL A 322 21.31 24.27 -2.10
N ALA A 323 20.25 24.86 -2.66
CA ALA A 323 19.82 24.64 -4.04
C ALA A 323 20.77 25.25 -5.08
N ASP A 324 21.38 26.40 -4.79
CA ASP A 324 22.32 27.10 -5.67
C ASP A 324 23.79 26.70 -5.47
N GLY A 325 24.06 25.84 -4.48
CA GLY A 325 25.39 25.32 -4.18
C GLY A 325 26.28 26.27 -3.37
N THR A 326 25.74 27.36 -2.79
CA THR A 326 26.47 28.16 -1.79
C THR A 326 26.89 27.31 -0.58
N ILE A 327 26.05 26.33 -0.25
CA ILE A 327 26.32 25.24 0.68
C ILE A 327 26.47 23.97 -0.15
N ASP A 328 27.69 23.44 -0.16
CA ASP A 328 28.09 22.31 -1.01
C ASP A 328 27.32 21.03 -0.64
N HIS A 329 27.05 20.83 0.65
CA HIS A 329 26.39 19.62 1.13
C HIS A 329 25.78 19.76 2.54
N HIS A 330 24.87 18.84 2.88
CA HIS A 330 24.13 18.88 4.16
C HIS A 330 25.01 18.66 5.41
N ARG A 331 26.21 18.08 5.28
CA ARG A 331 27.17 18.05 6.39
C ARG A 331 27.73 19.45 6.71
N GLN A 332 27.98 20.28 5.71
CA GLN A 332 28.37 21.67 5.93
C GLN A 332 27.23 22.42 6.65
N LEU A 333 25.99 22.25 6.16
CA LEU A 333 24.81 22.82 6.82
C LEU A 333 24.65 22.32 8.26
N HIS A 334 24.91 21.04 8.51
CA HIS A 334 24.93 20.48 9.86
C HIS A 334 25.93 21.22 10.75
N GLU A 335 27.17 21.45 10.32
CA GLU A 335 28.15 22.19 11.14
C GLU A 335 27.76 23.66 11.36
N ILE A 336 27.22 24.33 10.33
CA ILE A 336 26.70 25.70 10.44
C ILE A 336 25.61 25.77 11.52
N ILE A 337 24.60 24.88 11.45
CA ILE A 337 23.46 24.94 12.36
C ILE A 337 23.79 24.40 13.74
N VAL A 338 24.41 23.22 13.81
CA VAL A 338 24.64 22.48 15.04
C VAL A 338 25.87 23.04 15.77
N GLY A 339 26.97 23.28 15.05
CA GLY A 339 28.15 23.95 15.59
C GLY A 339 27.88 25.41 15.95
N GLY A 340 27.14 26.13 15.10
CA GLY A 340 26.75 27.53 15.30
C GLY A 340 25.52 27.78 16.16
N TYR A 341 24.84 26.73 16.67
CA TYR A 341 23.52 26.82 17.30
C TYR A 341 23.38 27.93 18.36
N ASP A 342 24.34 28.03 19.27
CA ASP A 342 24.29 29.02 20.37
C ASP A 342 24.60 30.45 19.90
N ARG A 343 25.26 30.61 18.75
CA ARG A 343 25.48 31.91 18.11
C ARG A 343 24.20 32.32 17.37
N LEU A 344 23.64 31.43 16.56
CA LEU A 344 22.38 31.65 15.83
C LEU A 344 21.24 32.07 16.76
N ARG A 345 21.11 31.42 17.92
CA ARG A 345 20.08 31.78 18.92
C ARG A 345 20.20 33.17 19.52
N LYS A 346 21.34 33.85 19.35
CA LYS A 346 21.53 35.24 19.80
C LYS A 346 21.09 36.26 18.74
N GLY A 347 20.51 35.81 17.63
CA GLY A 347 20.08 36.64 16.50
C GLY A 347 21.17 36.83 15.45
N ARG A 348 20.86 37.61 14.41
CA ARG A 348 21.69 37.79 13.20
C ARG A 348 23.13 38.26 13.48
N LYS A 349 23.34 38.98 14.59
CA LYS A 349 24.67 39.43 15.03
C LYS A 349 25.49 38.34 15.76
N GLY A 350 24.89 37.20 16.12
CA GLY A 350 25.56 36.10 16.81
C GLY A 350 26.05 36.39 18.23
N LEU A 351 25.70 37.56 18.78
CA LEU A 351 26.27 38.16 19.99
C LEU A 351 25.16 38.64 20.91
N SER A 352 25.41 38.63 22.22
CA SER A 352 24.46 39.24 23.16
C SER A 352 24.36 40.75 22.94
N ARG A 353 23.21 41.35 23.29
CA ARG A 353 23.00 42.81 23.17
C ARG A 353 24.13 43.63 23.81
N THR A 354 24.69 43.15 24.92
CA THR A 354 25.83 43.79 25.61
C THR A 354 27.12 43.69 24.81
N GLN A 355 27.40 42.54 24.17
CA GLN A 355 28.58 42.35 23.33
C GLN A 355 28.54 43.23 22.08
N VAL A 356 27.36 43.34 21.46
CA VAL A 356 27.11 44.22 20.30
C VAL A 356 27.42 45.68 20.66
N LYS A 357 26.79 46.21 21.73
CA LYS A 357 27.04 47.58 22.20
C LYS A 357 28.51 47.85 22.52
N ARG A 358 29.22 46.85 23.06
CA ARG A 358 30.66 46.97 23.38
C ARG A 358 31.51 47.09 22.10
N ARG A 359 31.21 46.30 21.06
CA ARG A 359 31.91 46.35 19.77
C ARG A 359 31.63 47.65 19.03
N GLU A 360 30.37 48.05 18.97
CA GLU A 360 29.95 49.32 18.37
C GLU A 360 30.65 50.52 19.06
N LYS A 361 30.76 50.51 20.40
CA LYS A 361 31.51 51.54 21.14
C LYS A 361 33.02 51.56 20.84
N LYS A 362 33.59 50.42 20.46
CA LYS A 362 35.00 50.30 20.06
C LYS A 362 35.23 50.57 18.57
N GLY A 363 34.19 50.79 17.79
CA GLY A 363 34.27 50.89 16.32
C GLY A 363 34.62 49.57 15.63
N GLU A 364 34.43 48.43 16.31
CA GLU A 364 34.66 47.10 15.73
C GLU A 364 33.46 46.68 14.87
N LEU A 365 33.73 46.09 13.69
CA LEU A 365 32.68 45.52 12.84
C LEU A 365 31.95 44.37 13.58
N VAL A 366 30.63 44.34 13.48
CA VAL A 366 29.81 43.23 13.96
C VAL A 366 29.37 42.42 12.74
N PRO A 367 30.06 41.30 12.43
CA PRO A 367 29.75 40.54 11.23
C PRO A 367 28.41 39.81 11.38
N ASP A 368 27.79 39.52 10.24
CA ASP A 368 26.64 38.64 10.17
C ASP A 368 27.05 37.23 10.60
N VAL A 369 26.26 36.62 11.47
CA VAL A 369 26.57 35.30 12.02
C VAL A 369 26.52 34.21 10.97
N LEU A 370 25.60 34.29 9.99
CA LEU A 370 25.48 33.30 8.93
C LEU A 370 26.65 33.38 7.97
N GLU A 371 26.98 34.59 7.49
CA GLU A 371 28.16 34.78 6.63
C GLU A 371 29.43 34.24 7.30
N THR A 372 29.60 34.53 8.59
CA THR A 372 30.75 34.05 9.35
C THR A 372 30.76 32.52 9.44
N LEU A 373 29.61 31.89 9.76
CA LEU A 373 29.53 30.44 9.90
C LEU A 373 29.70 29.71 8.56
N ILE A 374 29.18 30.27 7.46
CA ILE A 374 29.37 29.72 6.11
C ILE A 374 30.85 29.72 5.75
N GLU A 375 31.55 30.84 5.99
CA GLU A 375 33.00 30.94 5.73
C GLU A 375 33.82 29.97 6.61
N GLU A 376 33.51 29.89 7.91
CA GLU A 376 34.18 29.00 8.87
C GLU A 376 34.08 27.52 8.45
N ASN A 377 33.02 27.14 7.73
CA ASN A 377 32.73 25.75 7.34
C ASN A 377 32.90 25.49 5.84
N ARG A 378 33.45 26.44 5.06
CA ARG A 378 33.57 26.31 3.59
C ARG A 378 34.27 25.03 3.12
N TYR A 379 35.27 24.56 3.86
CA TYR A 379 36.10 23.42 3.45
C TYR A 379 35.77 22.12 4.21
N SER A 380 34.52 21.95 4.66
CA SER A 380 34.11 20.71 5.30
C SER A 380 34.04 19.55 4.32
N GLU A 381 34.38 18.33 4.75
CA GLU A 381 34.12 17.12 3.96
C GLU A 381 32.65 16.69 4.11
N ASP A 382 32.03 16.11 3.08
CA ASP A 382 30.67 15.56 3.16
C ASP A 382 30.62 14.21 3.91
N TRP A 383 29.42 13.77 4.25
CA TRP A 383 29.18 12.38 4.63
C TRP A 383 29.37 11.45 3.44
N THR A 384 29.97 10.30 3.69
CA THR A 384 30.02 9.23 2.70
C THR A 384 28.61 8.74 2.36
N ARG A 385 28.44 8.16 1.18
CA ARG A 385 27.15 7.58 0.74
C ARG A 385 26.60 6.57 1.75
N ILE A 386 27.47 5.75 2.32
CA ILE A 386 27.10 4.72 3.31
C ILE A 386 26.60 5.36 4.60
N GLU A 387 27.27 6.41 5.08
CA GLU A 387 26.80 7.18 6.24
C GLU A 387 25.42 7.79 5.98
N LYS A 388 25.20 8.39 4.80
CA LYS A 388 23.88 8.96 4.43
C LYS A 388 22.77 7.90 4.45
N ILE A 389 23.04 6.72 3.88
CA ILE A 389 22.07 5.60 3.90
C ILE A 389 21.79 5.14 5.33
N GLN A 390 22.84 4.96 6.14
CA GLN A 390 22.71 4.52 7.53
C GLN A 390 21.92 5.54 8.35
N MET A 391 22.22 6.84 8.23
CA MET A 391 21.51 7.90 8.92
C MET A 391 20.04 7.96 8.51
N SER A 392 19.74 7.88 7.22
CA SER A 392 18.35 7.83 6.77
C SER A 392 17.62 6.61 7.34
N TYR A 393 18.22 5.42 7.28
CA TYR A 393 17.60 4.21 7.81
C TYR A 393 17.41 4.29 9.32
N ASP A 394 18.36 4.85 10.07
CA ASP A 394 18.26 4.99 11.51
C ASP A 394 17.16 5.96 11.93
N LEU A 395 16.98 7.05 11.18
CA LEU A 395 16.05 8.12 11.48
C LEU A 395 14.64 7.88 10.95
N THR A 396 14.49 7.20 9.81
CA THR A 396 13.19 7.04 9.12
C THR A 396 12.73 5.58 9.01
N LYS A 397 13.62 4.62 9.32
CA LYS A 397 13.40 3.18 9.08
C LYS A 397 13.12 2.82 7.63
N THR A 398 13.46 3.72 6.71
CA THR A 398 13.30 3.55 5.27
C THR A 398 14.65 3.66 4.58
N ALA A 399 14.87 2.80 3.59
CA ALA A 399 16.10 2.80 2.80
C ALA A 399 16.04 3.89 1.72
N ARG A 400 17.08 4.74 1.61
CA ARG A 400 17.25 5.71 0.52
C ARG A 400 17.62 4.99 -0.76
N LEU A 401 16.60 4.63 -1.55
CA LEU A 401 16.82 3.86 -2.77
C LEU A 401 17.64 4.63 -3.80
N ASP A 402 17.54 5.95 -3.85
CA ASP A 402 18.38 6.84 -4.68
C ASP A 402 19.87 6.72 -4.35
N LEU A 403 20.21 6.59 -3.06
CA LEU A 403 21.59 6.40 -2.61
C LEU A 403 22.07 4.95 -2.74
N ILE A 404 21.15 3.99 -2.66
CA ILE A 404 21.44 2.55 -2.84
C ILE A 404 21.59 2.21 -4.32
N PHE A 405 20.78 2.83 -5.17
CA PHE A 405 20.69 2.65 -6.61
C PHE A 405 20.90 4.00 -7.33
N PRO A 406 22.18 4.39 -7.53
CA PRO A 406 22.51 5.56 -8.33
C PRO A 406 21.89 5.51 -9.72
N GLU A 407 21.56 6.69 -10.24
CA GLU A 407 20.92 6.83 -11.55
C GLU A 407 21.71 6.13 -12.67
N GLY A 408 20.98 5.44 -13.56
CA GLY A 408 21.53 4.72 -14.70
C GLY A 408 22.14 3.35 -14.41
N ILE A 409 22.40 2.96 -13.15
CA ILE A 409 22.88 1.60 -12.85
C ILE A 409 21.78 0.56 -13.05
N LEU A 410 20.57 0.84 -12.56
CA LEU A 410 19.40 -0.03 -12.78
C LEU A 410 19.12 -0.18 -14.28
N GLU A 411 19.10 0.91 -15.03
CA GLU A 411 18.93 0.88 -16.50
C GLU A 411 20.03 0.05 -17.19
N LYS A 412 21.29 0.16 -16.75
CA LYS A 412 22.40 -0.65 -17.27
C LYS A 412 22.20 -2.15 -16.96
N LEU A 413 21.72 -2.49 -15.76
CA LEU A 413 21.45 -3.86 -15.34
C LEU A 413 20.28 -4.46 -16.13
N GLU A 414 19.19 -3.70 -16.28
CA GLU A 414 18.02 -4.06 -17.08
C GLU A 414 18.36 -4.26 -18.56
N ARG A 415 19.10 -3.32 -19.16
CA ARG A 415 19.58 -3.43 -20.56
C ARG A 415 20.45 -4.67 -20.77
N LYS A 416 21.18 -5.09 -19.75
CA LYS A 416 22.00 -6.33 -19.78
C LYS A 416 21.20 -7.59 -19.41
N GLY A 417 19.92 -7.46 -19.06
CA GLY A 417 19.08 -8.58 -18.65
C GLY A 417 19.56 -9.26 -17.37
N ILE A 418 20.14 -8.48 -16.44
CA ILE A 418 20.62 -8.98 -15.14
C ILE A 418 19.53 -8.72 -14.10
N PRO A 419 18.76 -9.75 -13.67
CA PRO A 419 17.68 -9.56 -12.71
C PRO A 419 18.21 -9.41 -11.27
N PRO A 420 17.41 -8.84 -10.35
CA PRO A 420 17.70 -8.93 -8.93
C PRO A 420 17.66 -10.38 -8.43
N VAL A 421 18.39 -10.67 -7.36
CA VAL A 421 18.45 -12.03 -6.78
C VAL A 421 17.11 -12.52 -6.22
N THR A 422 16.21 -11.60 -5.88
CA THR A 422 14.84 -11.87 -5.43
C THR A 422 14.00 -12.62 -6.47
N GLU A 423 14.29 -12.45 -7.75
CA GLU A 423 13.61 -13.14 -8.85
C GLU A 423 14.13 -14.57 -9.10
N ILE A 424 15.25 -14.98 -8.46
CA ILE A 424 15.73 -16.35 -8.58
C ILE A 424 14.89 -17.30 -7.71
N GLY A 425 13.99 -18.03 -8.38
CA GLY A 425 13.26 -19.17 -7.82
C GLY A 425 13.67 -20.53 -8.42
N GLY A 426 13.32 -21.60 -7.69
CA GLY A 426 13.52 -22.98 -8.15
C GLY A 426 14.98 -23.38 -8.25
N LYS A 427 15.33 -24.32 -9.16
CA LYS A 427 16.73 -24.79 -9.36
C LYS A 427 17.50 -23.99 -10.43
N LYS A 428 17.05 -22.77 -10.75
CA LYS A 428 17.67 -21.94 -11.80
C LYS A 428 19.00 -21.34 -11.34
N LYS A 429 19.92 -21.14 -12.28
CA LYS A 429 21.21 -20.47 -12.06
C LYS A 429 21.27 -19.26 -12.98
N ALA A 430 21.56 -18.08 -12.46
CA ALA A 430 21.69 -16.86 -13.24
C ALA A 430 22.69 -15.88 -12.59
N ILE A 431 23.14 -14.91 -13.37
CA ILE A 431 23.88 -13.75 -12.84
C ILE A 431 22.83 -12.75 -12.36
N CYS A 432 22.97 -12.31 -11.12
CA CYS A 432 22.03 -11.41 -10.47
C CYS A 432 22.76 -10.32 -9.71
N TRP A 433 22.07 -9.20 -9.51
CA TRP A 433 22.51 -8.16 -8.60
C TRP A 433 21.71 -8.21 -7.30
N PHE A 434 22.26 -7.61 -6.24
CA PHE A 434 21.60 -7.46 -4.95
C PHE A 434 22.27 -6.37 -4.12
N PHE A 435 21.52 -5.73 -3.20
CA PHE A 435 22.10 -4.89 -2.15
C PHE A 435 21.93 -5.52 -0.78
N ILE A 436 22.89 -5.27 0.11
CA ILE A 436 22.96 -5.91 1.42
C ILE A 436 22.23 -5.04 2.45
N VAL A 437 21.24 -5.60 3.14
CA VAL A 437 20.48 -4.94 4.22
C VAL A 437 20.92 -5.44 5.59
N ASP A 438 21.20 -6.73 5.70
CA ASP A 438 21.68 -7.36 6.94
C ASP A 438 22.71 -8.44 6.58
N CYS A 439 23.66 -8.67 7.48
CA CYS A 439 24.72 -9.64 7.28
C CYS A 439 24.99 -10.44 8.57
N GLN A 440 24.76 -11.74 8.49
CA GLN A 440 24.93 -12.66 9.62
C GLN A 440 25.93 -13.75 9.27
N VAL A 441 26.99 -13.90 10.06
CA VAL A 441 27.91 -15.04 9.93
C VAL A 441 27.33 -16.23 10.71
N LYS A 442 27.10 -17.36 10.05
CA LYS A 442 26.54 -18.58 10.63
C LYS A 442 27.44 -19.78 10.38
N LYS A 443 27.16 -20.89 11.07
CA LYS A 443 27.82 -22.18 10.88
C LYS A 443 26.79 -23.22 10.46
N THR A 444 27.17 -24.14 9.58
CA THR A 444 26.36 -25.33 9.26
C THR A 444 26.31 -26.29 10.46
N LYS A 445 25.44 -27.30 10.40
CA LYS A 445 25.44 -28.43 11.34
C LYS A 445 26.81 -29.13 11.43
N THR A 446 27.60 -29.06 10.36
CA THR A 446 28.96 -29.62 10.26
C THR A 446 30.07 -28.60 10.62
N GLY A 447 29.72 -27.44 11.20
CA GLY A 447 30.66 -26.44 11.68
C GLY A 447 31.26 -25.53 10.60
N LYS A 448 30.93 -25.73 9.31
CA LYS A 448 31.46 -24.91 8.22
C LYS A 448 30.84 -23.50 8.24
N PRO A 449 31.64 -22.43 8.23
CA PRO A 449 31.11 -21.07 8.24
C PRO A 449 30.49 -20.70 6.89
N PHE A 450 29.38 -19.97 6.94
CA PHE A 450 28.75 -19.33 5.77
C PHE A 450 28.16 -17.98 6.19
N THR A 451 28.09 -17.06 5.24
CA THR A 451 27.49 -15.75 5.47
C THR A 451 26.07 -15.75 4.94
N ARG A 452 25.11 -15.31 5.75
CA ARG A 452 23.70 -15.16 5.38
C ARG A 452 23.40 -13.68 5.27
N LEU A 453 23.07 -13.23 4.06
CA LEU A 453 22.78 -11.84 3.74
C LEU A 453 21.28 -11.67 3.60
N LYS A 454 20.69 -10.71 4.30
CA LYS A 454 19.37 -10.20 3.93
C LYS A 454 19.62 -9.23 2.80
N VAL A 455 19.04 -9.50 1.65
CA VAL A 455 19.21 -8.71 0.44
C VAL A 455 17.88 -8.20 -0.02
N SER A 456 17.86 -7.05 -0.67
CA SER A 456 16.64 -6.47 -1.21
C SER A 456 16.88 -5.98 -2.65
N ASP A 457 15.81 -5.59 -3.34
CA ASP A 457 15.82 -5.04 -4.69
C ASP A 457 15.20 -3.63 -4.77
N HIS A 458 15.07 -3.10 -5.99
CA HIS A 458 14.55 -1.76 -6.26
C HIS A 458 13.04 -1.65 -5.98
N ASN A 459 12.33 -2.78 -5.94
CA ASN A 459 10.92 -2.88 -5.58
C ASN A 459 10.71 -3.11 -4.08
N ASN A 460 11.81 -3.11 -3.31
CA ASN A 460 11.86 -3.39 -1.88
C ASN A 460 11.42 -4.82 -1.51
N GLU A 461 11.47 -5.75 -2.47
CA GLU A 461 11.34 -7.18 -2.15
C GLU A 461 12.64 -7.65 -1.50
N SER A 462 12.54 -8.48 -0.47
CA SER A 462 13.73 -8.98 0.23
C SER A 462 13.74 -10.49 0.35
N CYS A 463 14.93 -11.08 0.22
CA CYS A 463 15.16 -12.50 0.44
C CYS A 463 16.45 -12.72 1.23
N TRP A 464 16.67 -13.98 1.64
CA TRP A 464 17.92 -14.38 2.27
C TRP A 464 18.83 -15.06 1.24
N LEU A 465 19.99 -14.46 0.98
CA LEU A 465 21.05 -15.02 0.14
C LEU A 465 22.13 -15.66 1.01
N ARG A 466 22.51 -16.89 0.71
CA ARG A 466 23.62 -17.59 1.41
C ARG A 466 24.89 -17.56 0.59
N ILE A 467 25.99 -17.10 1.19
CA ILE A 467 27.32 -17.08 0.59
C ILE A 467 28.22 -18.08 1.31
N TRP A 468 28.67 -19.09 0.57
CA TRP A 468 29.60 -20.10 1.06
C TRP A 468 31.05 -19.63 0.97
N GLY A 469 31.85 -19.93 2.00
CA GLY A 469 33.30 -19.71 1.98
C GLY A 469 33.79 -18.29 2.30
N LEU A 470 32.89 -17.33 2.51
CA LEU A 470 33.28 -15.96 2.87
C LEU A 470 33.73 -15.87 4.34
N GLY A 471 32.93 -16.40 5.27
CA GLY A 471 33.28 -16.52 6.69
C GLY A 471 33.46 -15.19 7.46
N LYS A 472 33.28 -14.04 6.80
CA LYS A 472 33.35 -12.69 7.36
C LYS A 472 32.11 -11.87 6.97
N PRO A 473 31.76 -10.82 7.74
CA PRO A 473 30.68 -9.93 7.34
C PRO A 473 31.05 -9.11 6.10
N LEU A 474 30.05 -8.78 5.29
CA LEU A 474 30.15 -7.79 4.23
C LEU A 474 29.60 -6.45 4.73
N GLU A 475 30.06 -5.38 4.13
CA GLU A 475 29.59 -4.03 4.40
C GLU A 475 28.12 -3.88 3.97
N LEU A 476 27.30 -3.31 4.85
CA LEU A 476 25.88 -3.09 4.58
C LEU A 476 25.69 -1.97 3.55
N TYR A 477 24.55 -1.98 2.86
CA TYR A 477 24.14 -0.99 1.86
C TYR A 477 25.10 -0.84 0.68
N THR A 478 25.91 -1.86 0.44
CA THR A 478 26.76 -1.98 -0.75
C THR A 478 26.04 -2.80 -1.81
N LEU A 479 26.28 -2.46 -3.09
CA LEU A 479 25.70 -3.13 -4.24
C LEU A 479 26.66 -4.21 -4.74
N TRP A 480 26.13 -5.40 -5.01
CA TRP A 480 26.91 -6.56 -5.42
C TRP A 480 26.24 -7.27 -6.60
N MET A 481 27.05 -8.03 -7.32
CA MET A 481 26.59 -8.99 -8.32
C MET A 481 27.14 -10.36 -7.97
N CYS A 482 26.35 -11.40 -8.24
CA CYS A 482 26.84 -12.76 -8.16
C CYS A 482 26.20 -13.70 -9.16
N GLN A 483 26.86 -14.84 -9.38
CA GLN A 483 26.18 -15.99 -9.93
C GLN A 483 25.43 -16.68 -8.78
N ALA A 484 24.10 -16.59 -8.78
CA ALA A 484 23.24 -17.21 -7.78
C ALA A 484 22.56 -18.46 -8.34
N LYS A 485 22.39 -19.46 -7.47
CA LYS A 485 21.63 -20.68 -7.73
C LYS A 485 20.46 -20.73 -6.75
N GLY A 486 19.25 -20.81 -7.28
CA GLY A 486 18.04 -20.99 -6.48
C GLY A 486 17.99 -22.38 -5.84
N ASP A 487 17.32 -22.44 -4.71
CA ASP A 487 16.99 -23.67 -4.01
C ASP A 487 15.54 -23.58 -3.48
N LEU A 488 14.80 -24.69 -3.55
CA LEU A 488 13.41 -24.74 -3.13
C LEU A 488 13.25 -24.75 -1.60
N ASP A 489 14.22 -25.30 -0.88
CA ASP A 489 14.12 -25.51 0.56
C ASP A 489 14.57 -24.27 1.34
N TRP A 490 15.52 -23.52 0.78
CA TRP A 490 16.13 -22.41 1.51
C TRP A 490 16.39 -21.15 0.69
N GLY A 491 16.01 -21.09 -0.59
CA GLY A 491 16.18 -19.90 -1.43
C GLY A 491 17.59 -19.78 -2.04
N PRO A 492 17.95 -18.60 -2.58
CA PRO A 492 19.15 -18.43 -3.39
C PRO A 492 20.45 -18.60 -2.59
N SER A 493 21.47 -19.13 -3.26
CA SER A 493 22.82 -19.30 -2.72
C SER A 493 23.89 -19.02 -3.76
N SER A 494 25.07 -18.61 -3.30
CA SER A 494 26.25 -18.33 -4.12
C SER A 494 27.53 -18.65 -3.34
N SER A 495 28.68 -18.51 -3.99
CA SER A 495 30.01 -18.77 -3.43
C SER A 495 30.80 -17.48 -3.34
N VAL A 496 31.71 -17.36 -2.37
CA VAL A 496 32.64 -16.22 -2.28
C VAL A 496 33.41 -15.96 -3.58
N ARG A 497 33.66 -17.00 -4.39
CA ARG A 497 34.34 -16.87 -5.68
C ARG A 497 33.49 -16.17 -6.74
N ASP A 498 32.17 -16.21 -6.59
CA ASP A 498 31.20 -15.81 -7.59
C ASP A 498 30.54 -14.47 -7.25
N ILE A 499 30.90 -13.83 -6.13
CA ILE A 499 30.42 -12.49 -5.76
C ILE A 499 31.45 -11.42 -6.16
N ARG A 500 30.97 -10.27 -6.64
CA ARG A 500 31.78 -9.07 -6.92
C ARG A 500 31.02 -7.82 -6.47
N PRO A 501 31.67 -6.84 -5.83
CA PRO A 501 31.04 -5.55 -5.60
C PRO A 501 30.79 -4.86 -6.95
N ILE A 502 29.71 -4.11 -7.05
CA ILE A 502 29.48 -3.17 -8.14
C ILE A 502 30.03 -1.83 -7.65
N GLU A 503 31.15 -1.40 -8.22
CA GLU A 503 31.66 -0.05 -8.00
C GLU A 503 30.67 0.95 -8.61
N ILE A 504 30.34 1.95 -7.80
CA ILE A 504 29.35 2.99 -8.07
C ILE A 504 30.07 4.30 -8.23
#